data_AF-A0A8X7YX70-F1
#
_entry.id   AF-A0A8X7YX70-F1
#
_cell.length_a   1.000
_cell.length_b   1.000
_cell.length_c   1.000
_cell.angle_alpha   90.00
_cell.angle_beta   90.00
_cell.angle_gamma   90.00
#
_symmetry.space_group_name_H-M   'P 1'
#
loop_
_entity.id
_entity.type
_entity.pdbx_description
1 polymer ?
#
loop_
_entity_poly.entity_id
_entity_poly.type
_entity_poly.pdbx_seq_one_letter_code
_entity_poly.pdbx_strand_id
1 'polypeptide(L)'
;MTMRLSLTAYKQVQPRVNFQGGLKMKPFFRRKDKVVFVVGPTGTGKSRLAIDLATRFPAEVVNCDKMQVYKGLDIVTNKVTEEECRGVPHHLLGIADPNANFTSDDFRHHASLVVESIVTRDRLPIIAGGSNSYIEALANDDPEFRLRYECCFLWVDVSLPILYSFVSERVDRMVKAGLIDEVRDMFDPNKFDDYSQGIKRAIGVPELDHFLRNEAIVDAKTRRKLLDEAIDKIKENTCMLASRQLQKIHRLHSIWNWNMHRIDATPVFLTSGKEVDNLWDKLVAGPSTMIVNQFLCDKNYASPIIPSESIKMEPISVPAMAAGATR
;
A
#
# COMPACT_ATOMS: atom_id res chain seq x y z
N MET A 1 -0.27 -27.73 -71.73
CA MET A 1 0.88 -28.57 -72.15
C MET A 1 2.11 -28.05 -71.40
N THR A 2 2.64 -28.88 -70.51
CA THR A 2 4.04 -28.96 -70.06
C THR A 2 4.66 -27.84 -69.19
N MET A 3 5.02 -28.26 -67.97
CA MET A 3 5.98 -27.68 -67.01
C MET A 3 7.32 -27.21 -67.62
N ARG A 4 7.98 -26.24 -66.96
CA ARG A 4 9.24 -26.48 -66.22
C ARG A 4 9.71 -25.26 -65.41
N LEU A 5 10.04 -25.54 -64.15
CA LEU A 5 10.82 -24.70 -63.23
C LEU A 5 12.22 -24.44 -63.78
N SER A 6 12.76 -23.24 -63.54
CA SER A 6 14.20 -22.98 -63.61
C SER A 6 14.64 -22.12 -62.42
N LEU A 7 15.47 -22.72 -61.58
CA LEU A 7 16.23 -22.09 -60.50
C LEU A 7 17.37 -21.27 -61.10
N THR A 8 17.51 -20.01 -60.68
CA THR A 8 18.78 -19.28 -60.85
C THR A 8 19.21 -18.70 -59.50
N ALA A 9 20.35 -19.20 -59.05
CA ALA A 9 21.07 -18.76 -57.87
C ALA A 9 21.56 -17.32 -58.05
N TYR A 10 21.42 -16.50 -57.00
CA TYR A 10 22.20 -15.26 -56.87
C TYR A 10 22.96 -15.25 -55.54
N LYS A 11 24.25 -14.96 -55.72
CA LYS A 11 25.39 -15.11 -54.82
C LYS A 11 25.21 -14.43 -53.46
N GLN A 12 25.65 -15.13 -52.41
CA GLN A 12 26.00 -14.55 -51.13
C GLN A 12 27.11 -13.50 -51.32
N VAL A 13 26.87 -12.30 -50.78
CA VAL A 13 27.90 -11.30 -50.51
C VAL A 13 27.89 -11.05 -49.01
N GLN A 14 28.89 -11.57 -48.31
CA GLN A 14 29.18 -11.15 -46.94
C GLN A 14 29.97 -9.84 -46.98
N PRO A 15 29.57 -8.79 -46.25
CA PRO A 15 30.51 -7.78 -45.81
C PRO A 15 31.23 -8.32 -44.58
N ARG A 16 32.52 -8.62 -44.74
CA ARG A 16 33.46 -8.74 -43.63
C ARG A 16 33.57 -7.39 -42.93
N VAL A 17 32.93 -7.25 -41.78
CA VAL A 17 33.30 -6.22 -40.79
C VAL A 17 33.72 -6.96 -39.53
N ASN A 18 35.03 -7.02 -39.35
CA ASN A 18 35.68 -7.67 -38.21
C ASN A 18 35.61 -6.70 -37.02
N PHE A 19 34.55 -6.80 -36.21
CA PHE A 19 34.53 -6.12 -34.90
C PHE A 19 35.39 -6.91 -33.93
N GLN A 20 36.69 -6.58 -33.89
CA GLN A 20 37.52 -6.89 -32.73
C GLN A 20 37.12 -5.96 -31.59
N GLY A 21 36.23 -6.45 -30.74
CA GLY A 21 35.79 -5.78 -29.54
C GLY A 21 34.81 -6.69 -28.84
N GLY A 22 35.33 -7.57 -27.99
CA GLY A 22 34.50 -8.40 -27.13
C GLY A 22 33.67 -7.49 -26.23
N LEU A 23 32.43 -7.20 -26.64
CA LEU A 23 31.39 -6.77 -25.73
C LEU A 23 31.27 -7.88 -24.70
N LYS A 24 31.88 -7.68 -23.52
CA LYS A 24 31.49 -8.40 -22.32
C LYS A 24 30.04 -8.01 -22.05
N MET A 25 29.10 -8.68 -22.72
CA MET A 25 27.71 -8.69 -22.31
C MET A 25 27.70 -9.34 -20.93
N LYS A 26 27.74 -8.50 -19.90
CA LYS A 26 27.31 -8.91 -18.56
C LYS A 26 25.88 -9.43 -18.74
N PRO A 27 25.50 -10.57 -18.13
CA PRO A 27 24.14 -11.04 -18.23
C PRO A 27 23.20 -9.92 -17.78
N PHE A 28 22.21 -9.56 -18.60
CA PHE A 28 21.20 -8.53 -18.33
C PHE A 28 20.19 -8.97 -17.26
N PHE A 29 20.63 -9.77 -16.29
CA PHE A 29 19.84 -10.23 -15.17
C PHE A 29 20.13 -9.34 -13.97
N ARG A 30 19.50 -8.17 -13.91
CA ARG A 30 19.43 -7.42 -12.65
C ARG A 30 18.48 -8.19 -11.73
N ARG A 31 19.01 -8.67 -10.60
CA ARG A 31 18.19 -9.14 -9.48
C ARG A 31 17.35 -7.95 -9.01
N LYS A 32 16.06 -8.16 -8.83
CA LYS A 32 15.16 -7.10 -8.35
C LYS A 32 15.48 -6.78 -6.89
N ASP A 33 15.44 -5.50 -6.57
CA ASP A 33 15.54 -5.03 -5.20
C ASP A 33 14.25 -5.35 -4.44
N LYS A 34 14.34 -5.52 -3.12
CA LYS A 34 13.24 -6.04 -2.29
C LYS A 34 12.48 -4.89 -1.64
N VAL A 35 11.15 -4.93 -1.70
CA VAL A 35 10.25 -3.97 -1.04
C VAL A 35 9.20 -4.73 -0.24
N VAL A 36 8.94 -4.31 1.00
CA VAL A 36 7.87 -4.87 1.84
C VAL A 36 6.72 -3.87 1.94
N PHE A 37 5.50 -4.36 1.78
CA PHE A 37 4.28 -3.59 1.99
C PHE A 37 3.56 -4.11 3.24
N VAL A 38 3.17 -3.21 4.14
CA VAL A 38 2.32 -3.51 5.29
C VAL A 38 0.95 -2.88 5.05
N VAL A 39 -0.04 -3.73 4.77
CA VAL A 39 -1.39 -3.34 4.32
C VAL A 39 -2.45 -3.82 5.30
N GLY A 40 -3.62 -3.20 5.27
CA GLY A 40 -4.68 -3.47 6.24
C GLY A 40 -5.62 -2.28 6.46
N PRO A 41 -6.87 -2.51 6.90
CA PRO A 41 -7.79 -1.44 7.29
C PRO A 41 -7.22 -0.49 8.36
N THR A 42 -7.76 0.73 8.48
CA THR A 42 -7.41 1.65 9.57
C THR A 42 -7.63 0.99 10.93
N GLY A 43 -6.72 1.22 11.88
CA GLY A 43 -6.79 0.63 13.21
C GLY A 43 -6.21 -0.78 13.37
N THR A 44 -5.82 -1.49 12.31
CA THR A 44 -5.30 -2.88 12.45
C THR A 44 -3.85 -2.99 12.94
N GLY A 45 -3.15 -1.88 13.20
CA GLY A 45 -1.77 -1.89 13.72
C GLY A 45 -0.66 -1.94 12.67
N LYS A 46 -0.94 -1.51 11.42
CA LYS A 46 0.07 -1.44 10.34
C LYS A 46 1.34 -0.70 10.73
N SER A 47 1.22 0.50 11.29
CA SER A 47 2.38 1.32 11.66
C SER A 47 3.21 0.63 12.75
N ARG A 48 2.54 0.04 13.77
CA ARG A 48 3.19 -0.79 14.79
C ARG A 48 4.01 -1.91 14.16
N LEU A 49 3.42 -2.68 13.23
CA LEU A 49 4.13 -3.75 12.55
C LEU A 49 5.30 -3.24 11.69
N ALA A 50 5.12 -2.14 10.95
CA ALA A 50 6.18 -1.57 10.12
C ALA A 50 7.39 -1.14 10.96
N ILE A 51 7.15 -0.53 12.12
CA ILE A 51 8.21 -0.12 13.06
C ILE A 51 8.83 -1.36 13.72
N ASP A 52 8.03 -2.37 14.10
CA ASP A 52 8.55 -3.64 14.65
C ASP A 52 9.47 -4.34 13.64
N LEU A 53 9.14 -4.34 12.35
CA LEU A 53 10.02 -4.86 11.31
C LEU A 53 11.27 -3.97 11.14
N ALA A 54 11.14 -2.65 11.15
CA ALA A 54 12.26 -1.73 11.00
C ALA A 54 13.24 -1.68 12.19
N THR A 55 12.83 -2.22 13.34
CA THR A 55 13.73 -2.47 14.47
C THR A 55 14.45 -3.82 14.39
N ARG A 56 13.94 -4.75 13.56
CA ARG A 56 14.52 -6.10 13.35
C ARG A 56 15.37 -6.21 12.10
N PHE A 57 15.12 -5.34 11.12
CA PHE A 57 15.85 -5.26 9.86
C PHE A 57 16.43 -3.86 9.68
N PRO A 58 17.55 -3.69 8.95
CA PRO A 58 18.05 -2.38 8.57
C PRO A 58 17.08 -1.75 7.55
N ALA A 59 16.02 -1.11 8.05
CA ALA A 59 14.88 -0.70 7.24
C ALA A 59 14.41 0.72 7.57
N GLU A 60 13.60 1.27 6.68
CA GLU A 60 12.96 2.58 6.82
C GLU A 60 11.51 2.49 6.37
N VAL A 61 10.64 3.30 6.99
CA VAL A 61 9.20 3.28 6.73
C VAL A 61 8.83 4.36 5.75
N VAL A 62 8.04 4.01 4.73
CA VAL A 62 7.44 4.94 3.78
C VAL A 62 5.94 4.97 4.03
N ASN A 63 5.40 6.12 4.43
CA ASN A 63 3.98 6.29 4.66
C ASN A 63 3.19 6.11 3.34
N CYS A 64 2.12 5.33 3.39
CA CYS A 64 1.17 5.08 2.30
C CYS A 64 -0.28 5.38 2.76
N ASP A 65 -0.45 6.38 3.62
CA ASP A 65 -1.75 6.94 3.98
C ASP A 65 -1.91 8.36 3.42
N LYS A 66 -2.90 8.54 2.55
CA LYS A 66 -3.22 9.78 1.85
C LYS A 66 -3.53 10.97 2.76
N MET A 67 -3.96 10.76 4.00
CA MET A 67 -4.22 11.86 4.94
C MET A 67 -2.97 12.19 5.74
N GLN A 68 -2.11 11.20 6.01
CA GLN A 68 -0.89 11.38 6.79
C GLN A 68 0.24 12.05 5.99
N VAL A 69 0.12 12.16 4.65
CA VAL A 69 1.09 12.90 3.83
C VAL A 69 1.10 14.41 4.13
N TYR A 70 0.02 14.97 4.66
CA TYR A 70 -0.11 16.42 4.89
C TYR A 70 0.43 16.86 6.25
N LYS A 71 0.93 18.10 6.31
CA LYS A 71 1.36 18.76 7.55
C LYS A 71 0.17 19.05 8.47
N GLY A 72 0.37 18.90 9.79
CA GLY A 72 -0.67 19.17 10.79
C GLY A 72 -1.79 18.12 10.80
N LEU A 73 -2.79 18.35 11.66
CA LEU A 73 -3.85 17.38 11.96
C LEU A 73 -3.30 16.00 12.38
N ASP A 74 -2.26 15.96 13.21
CA ASP A 74 -1.54 14.75 13.59
C ASP A 74 -2.42 13.79 14.40
N ILE A 75 -3.27 14.32 15.29
CA ILE A 75 -4.23 13.52 16.06
C ILE A 75 -5.32 13.00 15.14
N VAL A 76 -6.00 13.88 14.39
CA VAL A 76 -7.09 13.54 13.46
C VAL A 76 -6.65 12.51 12.42
N THR A 77 -5.46 12.68 11.85
CA THR A 77 -4.91 11.76 10.84
C THR A 77 -4.19 10.56 11.45
N ASN A 78 -4.14 10.47 12.78
CA ASN A 78 -3.54 9.38 13.55
C ASN A 78 -2.09 9.10 13.10
N LYS A 79 -1.28 10.15 12.95
CA LYS A 79 0.15 10.00 12.67
C LYS A 79 0.84 9.34 13.85
N VAL A 80 1.88 8.58 13.57
CA VAL A 80 2.74 8.01 14.60
C VAL A 80 3.49 9.12 15.32
N THR A 81 3.61 9.03 16.64
CA THR A 81 4.41 9.98 17.42
C THR A 81 5.90 9.66 17.32
N GLU A 82 6.77 10.61 17.68
CA GLU A 82 8.22 10.37 17.70
C GLU A 82 8.61 9.22 18.65
N GLU A 83 7.90 9.11 19.77
CA GLU A 83 8.07 8.04 20.77
C GLU A 83 7.71 6.67 20.18
N GLU A 84 6.57 6.58 19.48
CA GLU A 84 6.14 5.36 18.79
C GLU A 84 7.10 4.97 17.66
N CYS A 85 7.70 5.95 16.98
CA CYS A 85 8.66 5.71 15.90
C CYS A 85 9.93 5.00 16.38
N ARG A 86 10.31 5.08 17.66
CA ARG A 86 11.51 4.44 18.23
C ARG A 86 12.79 4.72 17.43
N GLY A 87 12.92 5.93 16.87
CA GLY A 87 14.05 6.33 16.04
C GLY A 87 14.08 5.75 14.62
N VAL A 88 13.04 5.00 14.20
CA VAL A 88 12.92 4.52 12.81
C VAL A 88 12.64 5.69 11.87
N PRO A 89 13.44 5.88 10.80
CA PRO A 89 13.16 6.92 9.81
C PRO A 89 11.83 6.70 9.09
N HIS A 90 11.01 7.76 9.03
CA HIS A 90 9.73 7.77 8.32
C HIS A 90 9.79 8.78 7.16
N HIS A 91 9.29 8.35 6.00
CA HIS A 91 9.21 9.15 4.78
C HIS A 91 7.77 9.38 4.36
N LEU A 92 7.52 10.44 3.60
CA LEU A 92 6.19 10.84 3.09
C LEU A 92 5.14 11.03 4.20
N LEU A 93 5.58 11.39 5.40
CA LEU A 93 4.75 11.68 6.55
C LEU A 93 4.83 13.18 6.85
N GLY A 94 3.73 13.92 6.75
CA GLY A 94 3.73 15.36 7.01
C GLY A 94 4.54 16.21 6.04
N ILE A 95 4.61 15.85 4.76
CA ILE A 95 5.42 16.55 3.75
C ILE A 95 4.63 17.55 2.91
N ALA A 96 3.34 17.30 2.67
CA ALA A 96 2.51 18.04 1.73
C ALA A 96 1.81 19.25 2.37
N ASP A 97 1.56 20.27 1.55
CA ASP A 97 0.76 21.45 1.93
C ASP A 97 -0.69 21.02 2.23
N PRO A 98 -1.24 21.36 3.42
CA PRO A 98 -2.62 21.09 3.81
C PRO A 98 -3.69 21.49 2.79
N ASN A 99 -3.44 22.55 2.01
CA ASN A 99 -4.41 23.12 1.06
C ASN A 99 -4.22 22.60 -0.37
N ALA A 100 -3.13 21.89 -0.66
CA ALA A 100 -2.88 21.30 -1.96
C ALA A 100 -3.45 19.89 -2.04
N ASN A 101 -3.75 19.41 -3.25
CA ASN A 101 -4.04 18.00 -3.46
C ASN A 101 -2.75 17.20 -3.60
N PHE A 102 -2.76 16.02 -3.01
CA PHE A 102 -1.73 15.00 -3.20
C PHE A 102 -2.35 13.77 -3.88
N THR A 103 -2.06 13.59 -5.16
CA THR A 103 -2.66 12.55 -6.01
C THR A 103 -1.93 11.21 -5.88
N SER A 104 -2.48 10.15 -6.49
CA SER A 104 -1.78 8.87 -6.60
C SER A 104 -0.55 8.92 -7.50
N ASP A 105 -0.53 9.81 -8.50
CA ASP A 105 0.63 10.02 -9.35
C ASP A 105 1.76 10.74 -8.58
N ASP A 106 1.41 11.73 -7.76
CA ASP A 106 2.37 12.38 -6.85
C ASP A 106 2.96 11.36 -5.87
N PHE A 107 2.10 10.54 -5.25
CA PHE A 107 2.55 9.45 -4.38
C PHE A 107 3.51 8.51 -5.11
N ARG A 108 3.12 8.01 -6.29
CA ARG A 108 3.97 7.10 -7.08
C ARG A 108 5.34 7.71 -7.34
N HIS A 109 5.38 8.97 -7.79
CA HIS A 109 6.63 9.67 -8.08
C HIS A 109 7.51 9.79 -6.83
N HIS A 110 6.96 10.33 -5.73
CA HIS A 110 7.72 10.53 -4.50
C HIS A 110 8.13 9.22 -3.84
N ALA A 111 7.25 8.21 -3.80
CA ALA A 111 7.54 6.91 -3.23
C ALA A 111 8.64 6.19 -4.01
N SER A 112 8.63 6.24 -5.34
CA SER A 112 9.70 5.66 -6.17
C SER A 112 11.07 6.27 -5.87
N LEU A 113 11.16 7.60 -5.71
CA LEU A 113 12.41 8.28 -5.34
C LEU A 113 12.89 7.90 -3.94
N VAL A 114 11.97 7.84 -2.98
CA VAL A 114 12.29 7.46 -1.59
C VAL A 114 12.75 6.00 -1.52
N VAL A 115 12.06 5.09 -2.20
CA VAL A 115 12.41 3.67 -2.26
C VAL A 115 13.81 3.49 -2.85
N GLU A 116 14.11 4.18 -3.96
CA GLU A 116 15.44 4.17 -4.57
C GLU A 116 16.52 4.72 -3.61
N SER A 117 16.23 5.80 -2.89
CA SER A 117 17.12 6.36 -1.87
C SER A 117 17.36 5.40 -0.70
N ILE A 118 16.35 4.66 -0.25
CA ILE A 118 16.49 3.68 0.85
C ILE A 118 17.35 2.49 0.39
N VAL A 119 17.05 1.96 -0.80
CA VAL A 119 17.78 0.80 -1.36
C VAL A 119 19.24 1.13 -1.63
N THR A 120 19.54 2.33 -2.15
CA THR A 120 20.93 2.79 -2.40
C THR A 120 21.75 2.97 -1.12
N ARG A 121 21.09 3.05 0.04
CA ARG A 121 21.72 3.04 1.38
C ARG A 121 21.77 1.63 2.01
N ASP A 122 21.59 0.58 1.19
CA ASP A 122 21.54 -0.83 1.60
C ASP A 122 20.51 -1.11 2.71
N ARG A 123 19.36 -0.43 2.65
CA ARG A 123 18.26 -0.58 3.60
C ARG A 123 17.00 -1.12 2.93
N LEU A 124 16.15 -1.77 3.72
CA LEU A 124 14.87 -2.30 3.29
C LEU A 124 13.78 -1.21 3.32
N PRO A 125 13.16 -0.85 2.20
CA PRO A 125 11.98 -0.02 2.20
C PRO A 125 10.74 -0.82 2.68
N ILE A 126 10.09 -0.32 3.72
CA ILE A 126 8.82 -0.84 4.25
C ILE A 126 7.73 0.20 4.01
N ILE A 127 6.86 -0.06 3.04
CA ILE A 127 5.75 0.83 2.68
C ILE A 127 4.53 0.46 3.51
N ALA A 128 4.04 1.36 4.37
CA ALA A 128 2.97 1.07 5.32
C ALA A 128 1.84 2.10 5.23
N GLY A 129 0.59 1.64 5.09
CA GLY A 129 -0.55 2.55 5.04
C GLY A 129 -1.86 1.93 4.58
N GLY A 130 -2.95 2.69 4.67
CA GLY A 130 -4.31 2.22 4.36
C GLY A 130 -4.83 2.67 2.98
N SER A 131 -4.05 3.39 2.18
CA SER A 131 -4.51 3.93 0.90
C SER A 131 -4.28 2.94 -0.23
N ASN A 132 -5.22 2.01 -0.42
CA ASN A 132 -5.13 0.99 -1.47
C ASN A 132 -4.89 1.57 -2.88
N SER A 133 -5.41 2.76 -3.18
CA SER A 133 -5.14 3.44 -4.46
C SER A 133 -3.68 3.84 -4.66
N TYR A 134 -2.96 4.16 -3.58
CA TYR A 134 -1.51 4.45 -3.64
C TYR A 134 -0.70 3.18 -3.83
N ILE A 135 -1.12 2.09 -3.16
CA ILE A 135 -0.52 0.77 -3.33
C ILE A 135 -0.71 0.28 -4.77
N GLU A 136 -1.92 0.39 -5.32
CA GLU A 136 -2.21 0.05 -6.72
C GLU A 136 -1.37 0.89 -7.70
N ALA A 137 -1.34 2.21 -7.52
CA ALA A 137 -0.60 3.11 -8.39
C ALA A 137 0.90 2.81 -8.45
N LEU A 138 1.51 2.42 -7.31
CA LEU A 138 2.93 2.12 -7.22
C LEU A 138 3.27 0.66 -7.58
N ALA A 139 2.56 -0.30 -7.02
CA ALA A 139 2.93 -1.71 -7.15
C ALA A 139 2.32 -2.40 -8.39
N ASN A 140 1.21 -1.88 -8.92
CA ASN A 140 0.51 -2.46 -10.07
C ASN A 140 0.68 -1.61 -11.34
N ASP A 141 0.45 -0.31 -11.23
CA ASP A 141 0.32 0.58 -12.39
C ASP A 141 1.63 1.23 -12.83
N ASP A 142 2.71 1.08 -12.05
CA ASP A 142 4.06 1.56 -12.39
C ASP A 142 4.91 0.42 -12.99
N PRO A 143 5.13 0.40 -14.33
CA PRO A 143 5.93 -0.64 -14.95
C PRO A 143 7.40 -0.57 -14.55
N GLU A 144 7.94 0.63 -14.30
CA GLU A 144 9.33 0.82 -13.92
C GLU A 144 9.57 0.28 -12.50
N PHE A 145 8.67 0.59 -11.58
CA PHE A 145 8.71 0.04 -10.22
C PHE A 145 8.67 -1.48 -10.25
N ARG A 146 7.75 -2.07 -11.03
CA ARG A 146 7.62 -3.53 -11.18
C ARG A 146 8.81 -4.20 -11.83
N LEU A 147 9.54 -3.51 -12.71
CA LEU A 147 10.77 -4.01 -13.33
C LEU A 147 11.94 -4.00 -12.34
N ARG A 148 12.04 -2.97 -11.49
CA ARG A 148 13.13 -2.79 -10.52
C ARG A 148 12.94 -3.59 -9.23
N TYR A 149 11.70 -3.70 -8.74
CA TYR A 149 11.41 -4.20 -7.40
C TYR A 149 10.58 -5.48 -7.40
N GLU A 150 10.92 -6.37 -6.47
CA GLU A 150 10.11 -7.49 -6.06
C GLU A 150 9.42 -7.12 -4.75
N CYS A 151 8.13 -7.42 -4.62
CA CYS A 151 7.29 -6.95 -3.53
C CYS A 151 6.78 -8.12 -2.68
N CYS A 152 6.86 -7.98 -1.36
CA CYS A 152 6.20 -8.86 -0.39
C CYS A 152 5.12 -8.07 0.34
N PHE A 153 3.88 -8.57 0.38
CA PHE A 153 2.76 -7.91 1.04
C PHE A 153 2.41 -8.64 2.33
N LEU A 154 2.43 -7.92 3.45
CA LEU A 154 1.94 -8.36 4.75
C LEU A 154 0.60 -7.70 5.01
N TRP A 155 -0.47 -8.48 5.03
CA TRP A 155 -1.82 -7.99 5.29
C TRP A 155 -2.19 -8.25 6.74
N VAL A 156 -2.24 -7.19 7.55
CA VAL A 156 -2.70 -7.25 8.94
C VAL A 156 -4.23 -7.17 8.96
N ASP A 157 -4.85 -8.28 9.33
CA ASP A 157 -6.29 -8.46 9.30
C ASP A 157 -6.87 -8.56 10.71
N VAL A 158 -8.08 -8.02 10.89
CA VAL A 158 -8.84 -8.06 12.13
C VAL A 158 -10.31 -8.22 11.78
N SER A 159 -11.02 -9.12 12.48
CA SER A 159 -12.46 -9.28 12.26
C SER A 159 -13.22 -7.96 12.43
N LEU A 160 -14.13 -7.66 11.49
CA LEU A 160 -14.83 -6.36 11.45
C LEU A 160 -15.57 -5.99 12.75
N PRO A 161 -16.31 -6.89 13.42
CA PRO A 161 -17.01 -6.51 14.66
C PRO A 161 -16.05 -6.02 15.75
N ILE A 162 -14.90 -6.68 15.89
CA ILE A 162 -13.86 -6.30 16.86
C ILE A 162 -13.16 -5.01 16.42
N LEU A 163 -12.86 -4.89 15.12
CA LEU A 163 -12.24 -3.70 14.58
C LEU A 163 -13.14 -2.46 14.75
N TYR A 164 -14.46 -2.60 14.56
CA TYR A 164 -15.41 -1.50 14.75
C TYR A 164 -15.42 -0.98 16.20
N SER A 165 -15.44 -1.88 17.19
CA SER A 165 -15.31 -1.48 18.59
C SER A 165 -14.00 -0.74 18.81
N PHE A 166 -12.89 -1.30 18.34
CA PHE A 166 -11.56 -0.73 18.53
C PHE A 166 -11.40 0.66 17.90
N VAL A 167 -11.84 0.84 16.66
CA VAL A 167 -11.70 2.15 15.98
C VAL A 167 -12.64 3.19 16.58
N SER A 168 -13.81 2.78 17.07
CA SER A 168 -14.74 3.66 17.80
C SER A 168 -14.12 4.15 19.11
N GLU A 169 -13.59 3.24 19.93
CA GLU A 169 -12.88 3.58 21.18
C GLU A 169 -11.61 4.40 20.91
N ARG A 170 -10.96 4.18 19.76
CA ARG A 170 -9.82 5.00 19.34
C ARG A 170 -10.25 6.44 19.11
N VAL A 171 -11.40 6.69 18.48
CA VAL A 171 -11.93 8.06 18.32
C VAL A 171 -12.13 8.71 19.69
N ASP A 172 -12.65 7.97 20.67
CA ASP A 172 -12.77 8.50 22.05
C ASP A 172 -11.41 8.89 22.65
N ARG A 173 -10.36 8.10 22.40
CA ARG A 173 -8.99 8.44 22.81
C ARG A 173 -8.46 9.66 22.06
N MET A 174 -8.73 9.78 20.77
CA MET A 174 -8.33 10.93 19.95
C MET A 174 -9.02 12.22 20.43
N VAL A 175 -10.31 12.17 20.75
CA VAL A 175 -11.05 13.29 21.35
C VAL A 175 -10.40 13.72 22.67
N LYS A 176 -10.08 12.77 23.56
CA LYS A 176 -9.37 13.05 24.82
C LYS A 176 -7.97 13.62 24.60
N ALA A 177 -7.31 13.27 23.49
CA ALA A 177 -5.99 13.76 23.14
C ALA A 177 -6.00 15.17 22.50
N GLY A 178 -7.18 15.75 22.23
CA GLY A 178 -7.30 17.09 21.65
C GLY A 178 -7.71 17.13 20.18
N LEU A 179 -8.31 16.07 19.63
CA LEU A 179 -8.79 16.04 18.23
C LEU A 179 -9.65 17.26 17.89
N ILE A 180 -10.56 17.66 18.78
CA ILE A 180 -11.49 18.78 18.53
C ILE A 180 -10.71 20.09 18.46
N ASP A 181 -9.73 20.27 19.34
CA ASP A 181 -8.91 21.48 19.41
C ASP A 181 -8.05 21.60 18.15
N GLU A 182 -7.48 20.49 17.69
CA GLU A 182 -6.69 20.44 16.46
C GLU A 182 -7.50 20.83 15.22
N VAL A 183 -8.76 20.39 15.12
CA VAL A 183 -9.65 20.82 14.03
C VAL A 183 -10.07 22.28 14.20
N ARG A 184 -10.35 22.71 15.43
CA ARG A 184 -10.73 24.10 15.73
C ARG A 184 -9.63 25.09 15.33
N ASP A 185 -8.37 24.76 15.57
CA ASP A 185 -7.23 25.62 15.24
C ASP A 185 -7.09 25.88 13.73
N MET A 186 -7.56 24.95 12.90
CA MET A 186 -7.57 25.10 11.43
C MET A 186 -8.86 25.72 10.90
N PHE A 187 -9.92 25.79 11.73
CA PHE A 187 -11.26 26.16 11.30
C PHE A 187 -11.42 27.69 11.17
N ASP A 188 -11.99 28.14 10.04
CA ASP A 188 -12.33 29.55 9.83
C ASP A 188 -13.86 29.72 9.73
N PRO A 189 -14.52 30.32 10.74
CA PRO A 189 -15.98 30.45 10.76
C PRO A 189 -16.51 31.34 9.62
N ASN A 190 -15.67 32.21 9.06
CA ASN A 190 -16.06 33.16 8.00
C ASN A 190 -15.86 32.59 6.59
N LYS A 191 -15.29 31.39 6.47
CA LYS A 191 -15.10 30.73 5.18
C LYS A 191 -16.02 29.52 5.04
N PHE A 192 -16.47 29.32 3.81
CA PHE A 192 -17.02 28.06 3.40
C PHE A 192 -15.87 27.17 2.94
N ASP A 193 -15.63 26.08 3.67
CA ASP A 193 -14.55 25.17 3.38
C ASP A 193 -14.96 24.13 2.34
N ASP A 194 -14.07 23.88 1.37
CA ASP A 194 -14.20 22.75 0.46
C ASP A 194 -13.56 21.51 1.08
N TYR A 195 -14.41 20.68 1.69
CA TYR A 195 -14.03 19.39 2.28
C TYR A 195 -13.68 18.30 1.26
N SER A 196 -13.63 18.62 -0.04
CA SER A 196 -13.19 17.71 -1.10
C SER A 196 -11.69 17.79 -1.42
N GLN A 197 -10.96 18.74 -0.82
CA GLN A 197 -9.58 19.07 -1.17
C GLN A 197 -8.60 18.86 0.00
N GLY A 198 -7.37 18.47 -0.34
CA GLY A 198 -6.24 18.44 0.60
C GLY A 198 -6.49 17.66 1.89
N ILE A 199 -6.01 18.22 3.01
CA ILE A 199 -6.12 17.60 4.34
C ILE A 199 -7.54 17.69 4.92
N LYS A 200 -8.35 18.65 4.45
CA LYS A 200 -9.72 18.89 4.95
C LYS A 200 -10.68 17.74 4.68
N ARG A 201 -10.28 16.79 3.84
CA ARG A 201 -10.96 15.51 3.57
C ARG A 201 -10.85 14.51 4.72
N ALA A 202 -10.00 14.75 5.70
CA ALA A 202 -9.77 13.83 6.81
C ALA A 202 -11.05 13.65 7.64
N ILE A 203 -11.38 12.39 7.95
CA ILE A 203 -12.49 12.06 8.84
C ILE A 203 -12.21 12.71 10.20
N GLY A 204 -13.14 13.51 10.69
CA GLY A 204 -12.96 14.42 11.81
C GLY A 204 -13.26 15.87 11.41
N VAL A 205 -12.75 16.30 10.27
CA VAL A 205 -12.84 17.70 9.84
C VAL A 205 -14.25 18.04 9.35
N PRO A 206 -14.82 17.36 8.33
CA PRO A 206 -16.18 17.68 7.85
C PRO A 206 -17.26 17.40 8.90
N GLU A 207 -17.07 16.40 9.76
CA GLU A 207 -18.03 16.02 10.80
C GLU A 207 -18.15 17.08 11.90
N LEU A 208 -17.08 17.81 12.20
CA LEU A 208 -17.07 18.86 13.22
C LEU A 208 -17.56 20.23 12.71
N ASP A 209 -17.70 20.44 11.40
CA ASP A 209 -18.08 21.74 10.83
C ASP A 209 -19.36 22.32 11.45
N HIS A 210 -20.43 21.51 11.53
CA HIS A 210 -21.70 21.96 12.06
C HIS A 210 -21.60 22.35 13.54
N PHE A 211 -20.83 21.58 14.32
CA PHE A 211 -20.56 21.89 15.72
C PHE A 211 -19.79 23.21 15.85
N LEU A 212 -18.67 23.37 15.14
CA LEU A 212 -17.79 24.53 15.23
C LEU A 212 -18.45 25.83 14.78
N ARG A 213 -19.32 25.80 13.76
CA ARG A 213 -20.09 26.98 13.32
C ARG A 213 -21.09 27.47 14.37
N ASN A 214 -21.61 26.56 15.20
CA ASN A 214 -22.70 26.85 16.13
C ASN A 214 -22.24 26.94 17.59
N GLU A 215 -21.00 26.54 17.91
CA GLU A 215 -20.55 26.40 19.30
C GLU A 215 -20.69 27.69 20.11
N ALA A 216 -20.45 28.86 19.50
CA ALA A 216 -20.55 30.16 20.15
C ALA A 216 -21.99 30.70 20.28
N ILE A 217 -22.94 30.15 19.51
CA ILE A 217 -24.30 30.71 19.36
C ILE A 217 -25.31 29.95 20.22
N VAL A 218 -25.15 28.63 20.35
CA VAL A 218 -26.12 27.76 21.02
C VAL A 218 -25.87 27.62 22.52
N ASP A 219 -26.93 27.27 23.26
CA ASP A 219 -26.85 26.98 24.70
C ASP A 219 -26.00 25.72 25.00
N ALA A 220 -25.58 25.56 26.25
CA ALA A 220 -24.68 24.49 26.67
C ALA A 220 -25.25 23.06 26.42
N LYS A 221 -26.57 22.86 26.52
CA LYS A 221 -27.20 21.56 26.29
C LYS A 221 -27.20 21.24 24.79
N THR A 222 -27.56 22.21 23.96
CA THR A 222 -27.54 22.06 22.50
C THR A 222 -26.11 21.88 22.00
N ARG A 223 -25.14 22.64 22.51
CA ARG A 223 -23.71 22.52 22.19
C ARG A 223 -23.20 21.09 22.42
N ARG A 224 -23.55 20.49 23.57
CA ARG A 224 -23.14 19.13 23.90
C ARG A 224 -23.72 18.11 22.91
N LYS A 225 -25.01 18.23 22.58
CA LYS A 225 -25.65 17.35 21.59
C LYS A 225 -25.00 17.42 20.23
N LEU A 226 -24.70 18.63 19.74
CA LEU A 226 -24.02 18.80 18.45
C LEU A 226 -22.63 18.17 18.44
N LEU A 227 -21.91 18.27 19.57
CA LEU A 227 -20.61 17.62 19.71
C LEU A 227 -20.73 16.09 19.72
N ASP A 228 -21.66 15.56 20.50
CA ASP A 228 -21.91 14.11 20.58
C ASP A 228 -22.28 13.55 19.20
N GLU A 229 -23.17 14.22 18.47
CA GLU A 229 -23.55 13.87 17.09
C GLU A 229 -22.35 13.90 16.12
N ALA A 230 -21.47 14.91 16.24
CA ALA A 230 -20.26 14.99 15.43
C ALA A 230 -19.30 13.82 15.73
N ILE A 231 -19.08 13.50 17.01
CA ILE A 231 -18.22 12.39 17.43
C ILE A 231 -18.77 11.05 16.95
N ASP A 232 -20.08 10.83 17.06
CA ASP A 232 -20.74 9.61 16.58
C ASP A 232 -20.56 9.46 15.06
N LYS A 233 -20.67 10.56 14.31
CA LYS A 233 -20.43 10.55 12.86
C LYS A 233 -18.98 10.24 12.48
N ILE A 234 -18.01 10.72 13.27
CA ILE A 234 -16.58 10.36 13.10
C ILE A 234 -16.40 8.86 13.29
N LYS A 235 -17.01 8.28 14.33
CA LYS A 235 -16.96 6.83 14.61
C LYS A 235 -17.58 6.03 13.46
N GLU A 236 -18.78 6.40 13.02
CA GLU A 236 -19.46 5.76 11.90
C GLU A 236 -18.63 5.79 10.61
N ASN A 237 -18.13 6.97 10.23
CA ASN A 237 -17.33 7.13 9.01
C ASN A 237 -16.00 6.38 9.10
N THR A 238 -15.39 6.29 10.28
CA THR A 238 -14.18 5.49 10.51
C THR A 238 -14.44 3.99 10.33
N CYS A 239 -15.55 3.47 10.86
CA CYS A 239 -15.98 2.08 10.65
C CYS A 239 -16.26 1.81 9.17
N MET A 240 -16.95 2.71 8.48
CA MET A 240 -17.22 2.60 7.04
C MET A 240 -15.93 2.63 6.21
N LEU A 241 -14.96 3.46 6.59
CA LEU A 241 -13.64 3.47 5.96
C LEU A 241 -12.93 2.12 6.12
N ALA A 242 -12.89 1.57 7.34
CA ALA A 242 -12.28 0.27 7.61
C ALA A 242 -12.93 -0.84 6.76
N SER A 243 -14.26 -0.87 6.67
CA SER A 243 -15.01 -1.81 5.84
C SER A 243 -14.65 -1.70 4.35
N ARG A 244 -14.66 -0.47 3.81
CA ARG A 244 -14.30 -0.20 2.40
C ARG A 244 -12.85 -0.58 2.10
N GLN A 245 -11.92 -0.32 3.03
CA GLN A 245 -10.52 -0.72 2.88
C GLN A 245 -10.39 -2.25 2.84
N LEU A 246 -11.08 -2.96 3.73
CA LEU A 246 -11.06 -4.43 3.74
C LEU A 246 -11.62 -5.03 2.45
N GLN A 247 -12.75 -4.51 1.95
CA GLN A 247 -13.32 -4.95 0.66
C GLN A 247 -12.33 -4.77 -0.50
N LYS A 248 -11.62 -3.64 -0.54
CA LYS A 248 -10.58 -3.40 -1.54
C LYS A 248 -9.39 -4.35 -1.38
N ILE A 249 -8.94 -4.61 -0.16
CA ILE A 249 -7.83 -5.55 0.10
C ILE A 249 -8.21 -6.97 -0.34
N HIS A 250 -9.44 -7.44 -0.07
CA HIS A 250 -9.91 -8.73 -0.58
C HIS A 250 -9.88 -8.79 -2.11
N ARG A 251 -10.28 -7.71 -2.79
CA ARG A 251 -10.14 -7.62 -4.26
C ARG A 251 -8.67 -7.71 -4.68
N LEU A 252 -7.76 -6.97 -4.04
CA LEU A 252 -6.33 -7.02 -4.36
C LEU A 252 -5.73 -8.41 -4.10
N HIS A 253 -6.09 -9.05 -2.99
CA HIS A 253 -5.66 -10.40 -2.64
C HIS A 253 -6.08 -11.42 -3.72
N SER A 254 -7.29 -11.29 -4.28
CA SER A 254 -7.74 -12.16 -5.37
C SER A 254 -6.91 -12.01 -6.66
N ILE A 255 -6.31 -10.83 -6.88
CA ILE A 255 -5.53 -10.51 -8.07
C ILE A 255 -4.05 -10.89 -7.87
N TRP A 256 -3.48 -10.57 -6.70
CA TRP A 256 -2.06 -10.77 -6.38
C TRP A 256 -1.75 -12.12 -5.71
N ASN A 257 -2.69 -13.07 -5.83
CA ASN A 257 -2.65 -14.40 -5.24
C ASN A 257 -1.20 -14.94 -5.30
N TRP A 258 -0.65 -15.34 -4.13
CA TRP A 258 0.76 -15.74 -3.84
C TRP A 258 1.70 -14.69 -3.23
N ASN A 259 1.52 -13.37 -3.43
CA ASN A 259 2.43 -12.35 -2.87
C ASN A 259 1.91 -11.64 -1.61
N MET A 260 0.67 -11.95 -1.17
CA MET A 260 0.05 -11.34 0.01
C MET A 260 -0.16 -12.36 1.13
N HIS A 261 0.54 -12.15 2.24
CA HIS A 261 0.50 -12.97 3.44
C HIS A 261 -0.46 -12.35 4.45
N ARG A 262 -1.62 -13.00 4.65
CA ARG A 262 -2.59 -12.59 5.67
C ARG A 262 -2.09 -12.98 7.06
N ILE A 263 -2.14 -12.02 7.98
CA ILE A 263 -1.76 -12.15 9.38
C ILE A 263 -2.98 -11.75 10.22
N ASP A 264 -3.59 -12.71 10.90
CA ASP A 264 -4.77 -12.48 11.72
C ASP A 264 -4.37 -11.93 13.10
N ALA A 265 -4.60 -10.63 13.29
CA ALA A 265 -4.38 -9.94 14.55
C ALA A 265 -5.60 -9.98 15.47
N THR A 266 -6.74 -10.56 15.08
CA THR A 266 -7.98 -10.59 15.88
C THR A 266 -7.78 -11.03 17.33
N PRO A 267 -7.01 -12.10 17.63
CA PRO A 267 -6.80 -12.53 19.01
C PRO A 267 -6.09 -11.46 19.87
N VAL A 268 -5.23 -10.64 19.26
CA VAL A 268 -4.56 -9.54 19.96
C VAL A 268 -5.55 -8.48 20.39
N PHE A 269 -6.51 -8.14 19.53
CA PHE A 269 -7.53 -7.13 19.80
C PHE A 269 -8.60 -7.59 20.79
N LEU A 270 -8.73 -8.89 21.02
CA LEU A 270 -9.57 -9.46 22.08
C LEU A 270 -8.89 -9.50 23.45
N THR A 271 -7.57 -9.32 23.48
CA THR A 271 -6.76 -9.43 24.70
C THR A 271 -6.62 -8.06 25.36
N SER A 272 -6.62 -8.03 26.69
CA SER A 272 -6.44 -6.81 27.48
C SER A 272 -5.27 -6.96 28.46
N GLY A 273 -4.62 -5.85 28.79
CA GLY A 273 -3.57 -5.80 29.82
C GLY A 273 -2.17 -6.16 29.31
N LYS A 274 -1.31 -6.63 30.22
CA LYS A 274 0.14 -6.77 30.00
C LYS A 274 0.53 -7.86 28.99
N GLU A 275 -0.40 -8.73 28.61
CA GLU A 275 -0.14 -9.84 27.69
C GLU A 275 -0.25 -9.45 26.21
N VAL A 276 -0.84 -8.27 25.91
CA VAL A 276 -1.10 -7.82 24.53
C VAL A 276 0.19 -7.73 23.71
N ASP A 277 1.27 -7.21 24.27
CA ASP A 277 2.53 -7.05 23.55
C ASP A 277 3.21 -8.39 23.23
N ASN A 278 3.17 -9.33 24.19
CA ASN A 278 3.68 -10.68 23.98
C ASN A 278 2.84 -11.43 22.93
N LEU A 279 1.52 -11.24 22.95
CA LEU A 279 0.63 -11.89 21.98
C LEU A 279 0.77 -11.28 20.59
N TRP A 280 0.93 -9.95 20.49
CA TRP A 280 1.25 -9.26 19.24
C TRP A 280 2.56 -9.77 18.65
N ASP A 281 3.61 -9.91 19.46
CA ASP A 281 4.87 -10.45 18.98
C ASP A 281 4.70 -11.89 18.45
N LYS A 282 4.02 -12.74 19.23
CA LYS A 282 3.81 -14.15 18.88
C LYS A 282 2.97 -14.35 17.61
N LEU A 283 1.90 -13.56 17.43
CA LEU A 283 0.92 -13.78 16.37
C LEU A 283 1.10 -12.87 15.16
N VAL A 284 1.72 -11.71 15.32
CA VAL A 284 1.82 -10.69 14.28
C VAL A 284 3.28 -10.41 13.91
N ALA A 285 4.07 -9.86 14.83
CA ALA A 285 5.42 -9.39 14.49
C ALA A 285 6.40 -10.54 14.18
N GLY A 286 6.38 -11.60 14.98
CA GLY A 286 7.21 -12.80 14.81
C GLY A 286 6.97 -13.50 13.47
N PRO A 287 5.73 -13.93 13.15
CA PRO A 287 5.41 -14.53 11.86
C PRO A 287 5.76 -13.62 10.67
N SER A 288 5.47 -12.32 10.78
CA SER A 288 5.86 -11.32 9.76
C SER A 288 7.36 -11.25 9.56
N THR A 289 8.14 -11.29 10.64
CA THR A 289 9.61 -11.30 10.60
C THR A 289 10.11 -12.54 9.85
N MET A 290 9.52 -13.71 10.09
CA MET A 290 9.89 -14.94 9.40
C MET A 290 9.61 -14.86 7.90
N ILE A 291 8.44 -14.33 7.51
CA ILE A 291 8.06 -14.13 6.11
C ILE A 291 9.04 -13.18 5.42
N VAL A 292 9.33 -12.02 6.04
CA VAL A 292 10.27 -11.05 5.48
C VAL A 292 11.66 -11.65 5.37
N ASN A 293 12.13 -12.36 6.39
CA ASN A 293 13.44 -13.01 6.34
C ASN A 293 13.53 -14.03 5.18
N GLN A 294 12.50 -14.86 5.00
CA GLN A 294 12.44 -15.79 3.87
C GLN A 294 12.46 -15.05 2.53
N PHE A 295 11.65 -13.99 2.39
CA PHE A 295 11.59 -13.16 1.19
C PHE A 295 12.93 -12.51 0.81
N LEU A 296 13.70 -12.06 1.82
CA LEU A 296 15.03 -11.49 1.62
C LEU A 296 16.07 -12.56 1.28
N CYS A 297 15.95 -13.76 1.86
CA CYS A 297 16.85 -14.89 1.62
C CYS A 297 16.59 -15.59 0.27
N ASP A 298 15.35 -15.55 -0.23
CA ASP A 298 14.96 -16.22 -1.46
C ASP A 298 15.78 -15.70 -2.65
N LYS A 299 16.64 -16.60 -3.13
CA LYS A 299 17.41 -16.47 -4.37
C LYS A 299 16.55 -16.99 -5.53
N ASN A 300 15.35 -16.45 -5.72
CA ASN A 300 14.57 -16.84 -6.89
C ASN A 300 15.31 -16.44 -8.17
N TYR A 301 15.45 -17.43 -9.04
CA TYR A 301 16.23 -17.43 -10.28
C TYR A 301 15.75 -16.31 -11.21
N ALA A 302 16.71 -15.64 -11.84
CA ALA A 302 16.41 -14.65 -12.87
C ALA A 302 15.68 -15.32 -14.04
N SER A 303 14.38 -15.03 -14.21
CA SER A 303 13.63 -15.52 -15.36
C SER A 303 14.18 -14.90 -16.65
N PRO A 304 14.47 -15.69 -17.70
CA PRO A 304 14.93 -15.16 -18.98
C PRO A 304 13.88 -14.22 -19.57
N ILE A 305 14.26 -12.95 -19.78
CA ILE A 305 13.56 -12.05 -20.68
C ILE A 305 13.86 -12.59 -22.08
N ILE A 306 12.93 -13.34 -22.66
CA ILE A 306 13.02 -13.75 -24.06
C ILE A 306 12.60 -12.53 -24.90
N PRO A 307 13.48 -11.97 -25.75
CA PRO A 307 13.08 -10.97 -26.72
C PRO A 307 12.07 -11.61 -27.68
N SER A 308 10.93 -10.96 -27.88
CA SER A 308 9.88 -11.45 -28.76
C SER A 308 10.33 -11.46 -30.22
N GLU A 309 10.85 -12.60 -30.70
CA GLU A 309 10.97 -12.88 -32.12
C GLU A 309 10.26 -14.20 -32.47
N SER A 310 9.12 -14.05 -33.15
CA SER A 310 8.45 -14.99 -34.05
C SER A 310 8.34 -16.47 -33.62
N ILE A 311 7.30 -16.80 -32.84
CA ILE A 311 6.73 -18.15 -32.84
C ILE A 311 5.73 -18.22 -33.99
N LYS A 312 6.10 -18.90 -35.09
CA LYS A 312 5.13 -19.38 -36.08
C LYS A 312 4.38 -20.56 -35.45
N MET A 313 3.09 -20.41 -35.22
CA MET A 313 2.22 -21.53 -34.86
C MET A 313 1.92 -22.37 -36.11
N GLU A 314 2.25 -23.66 -36.09
CA GLU A 314 1.65 -24.65 -36.99
C GLU A 314 0.29 -25.12 -36.43
N PRO A 315 -0.72 -25.38 -37.26
CA PRO A 315 -2.03 -25.81 -36.79
C PRO A 315 -2.03 -27.29 -36.39
N ILE A 316 -2.54 -27.56 -35.19
CA ILE A 316 -2.78 -28.90 -34.65
C ILE A 316 -4.02 -29.49 -35.34
N SER A 317 -3.86 -30.65 -35.98
CA SER A 317 -4.93 -31.44 -36.59
C SER A 317 -5.75 -32.18 -35.52
N VAL A 318 -7.09 -32.06 -35.59
CA VAL A 318 -8.04 -32.77 -34.72
C VAL A 318 -8.35 -34.16 -35.32
N PRO A 319 -8.32 -35.27 -34.56
CA PRO A 319 -8.73 -36.57 -35.09
C PRO A 319 -10.26 -36.68 -35.16
N ALA A 320 -10.78 -37.17 -36.29
CA ALA A 320 -12.19 -37.45 -36.49
C ALA A 320 -12.66 -38.64 -35.62
N MET A 321 -13.73 -38.44 -34.84
CA MET A 321 -14.44 -39.55 -34.19
C MET A 321 -15.33 -40.27 -35.21
N ALA A 322 -15.09 -41.57 -35.37
CA ALA A 322 -15.92 -42.46 -36.16
C ALA A 322 -17.24 -42.75 -35.43
N ALA A 323 -18.35 -42.54 -36.13
CA ALA A 323 -19.68 -42.99 -35.73
C ALA A 323 -19.79 -44.51 -35.94
N GLY A 324 -20.17 -45.24 -34.89
CA GLY A 324 -20.57 -46.64 -34.95
C GLY A 324 -21.93 -46.81 -34.28
N ALA A 325 -22.94 -47.12 -35.10
CA ALA A 325 -24.33 -47.30 -34.73
C ALA A 325 -24.64 -48.72 -34.23
N THR A 326 -25.80 -48.85 -33.55
CA THR A 326 -26.65 -50.06 -33.36
C THR A 326 -26.05 -51.20 -32.51
N ARG A 327 -26.71 -51.78 -31.50
CA ARG A 327 -28.12 -51.95 -31.11
C ARG A 327 -28.25 -51.87 -29.59
#